data_AF-A0A1L3ZI60-F1
#
_entry.id   AF-A0A1L3ZI60-F1
#
_cell.length_a   1.000
_cell.length_b   1.000
_cell.length_c   1.000
_cell.angle_alpha   90.00
_cell.angle_beta   90.00
_cell.angle_gamma   90.00
#
_symmetry.space_group_name_H-M   'P 1'
#
loop_
_entity.id
_entity.type
_entity.pdbx_description
1 polymer ?
#
loop_
_entity_poly.entity_id
_entity_poly.type
_entity_poly.pdbx_seq_one_letter_code
_entity_poly.pdbx_strand_id
1 'polypeptide(L)' 'MARQGKLVLPAPVDAVEFAAVIVDPPVSEPPIKKASRPEIVVGSVTIRLEDGASAARIGAVARACAFPT' A
#
# COMPACT_ATOMS: atom_id res chain seq x y z
N MET A 1 17.93 3.10 -48.68
CA MET A 1 18.29 4.17 -49.63
C MET A 1 17.40 5.38 -49.33
N ALA A 2 17.96 6.53 -48.97
CA ALA A 2 17.21 7.79 -48.83
C ALA A 2 17.88 8.81 -49.75
N ARG A 3 17.24 9.11 -50.88
CA ARG A 3 17.66 10.18 -51.79
C ARG A 3 16.62 11.30 -51.64
N GLN A 4 17.06 12.51 -51.31
CA GLN A 4 16.25 13.76 -51.17
C GLN A 4 15.62 14.08 -49.81
N GLY A 5 16.19 13.66 -48.69
CA GLY A 5 15.92 14.31 -47.39
C GLY A 5 14.49 14.17 -46.83
N LYS A 6 13.64 13.33 -47.42
CA LYS A 6 12.40 12.88 -46.79
C LYS A 6 12.50 11.40 -46.44
N LEU A 7 12.41 11.14 -45.15
CA LEU A 7 12.27 9.80 -44.60
C LEU A 7 10.83 9.36 -44.88
N VAL A 8 10.62 8.76 -46.06
CA VAL A 8 9.33 8.12 -46.36
C VAL A 8 9.38 6.73 -45.75
N LEU A 9 8.55 6.52 -44.72
CA LEU A 9 8.34 5.18 -44.19
C LEU A 9 7.64 4.34 -45.27
N PRO A 10 8.13 3.13 -45.59
CA PRO A 10 7.38 2.20 -46.41
C PRO A 10 6.00 1.98 -45.76
N ALA A 11 4.94 1.99 -46.57
CA ALA A 11 3.61 1.64 -46.08
C ALA A 11 3.69 0.27 -45.37
N PRO A 12 3.03 0.08 -44.22
CA PRO A 12 3.00 -1.22 -43.55
C PRO A 12 2.53 -2.29 -44.53
N VAL A 13 3.26 -3.40 -44.61
CA VAL A 13 2.96 -4.47 -45.56
C VAL A 13 1.65 -5.19 -45.18
N ASP A 14 1.25 -5.11 -43.91
CA ASP A 14 0.02 -5.69 -43.38
C ASP A 14 -0.76 -4.69 -42.53
N ALA A 15 -2.08 -4.90 -42.39
CA ALA A 15 -2.95 -4.11 -41.55
C ALA A 15 -2.46 -4.15 -40.10
N VAL A 16 -1.94 -3.03 -39.60
CA VAL A 16 -1.46 -2.93 -38.22
C VAL A 16 -2.66 -2.89 -37.28
N GLU A 17 -2.94 -4.01 -36.64
CA GLU A 17 -3.94 -4.09 -35.57
C GLU A 17 -3.27 -3.74 -34.24
N PHE A 18 -3.66 -2.61 -33.65
CA PHE A 18 -3.22 -2.24 -32.31
C PHE A 18 -4.19 -2.84 -31.29
N ALA A 19 -3.69 -3.74 -30.44
CA ALA A 19 -4.46 -4.23 -29.30
C ALA A 19 -4.63 -3.12 -28.25
N ALA A 20 -5.86 -2.92 -27.78
CA ALA A 20 -6.12 -1.98 -26.69
C ALA A 20 -5.62 -2.55 -25.37
N VAL A 21 -4.70 -1.84 -24.70
CA VAL A 21 -4.28 -2.17 -23.33
C VAL A 21 -5.29 -1.55 -22.37
N ILE A 22 -6.06 -2.39 -21.68
CA ILE A 22 -6.92 -1.93 -20.58
C ILE A 22 -6.05 -1.86 -19.33
N VAL A 23 -5.86 -0.64 -18.82
CA VAL A 23 -5.21 -0.41 -17.53
C VAL A 23 -6.27 -0.58 -16.45
N ASP A 24 -6.11 -1.57 -15.59
CA ASP A 24 -6.99 -1.73 -14.44
C ASP A 24 -6.92 -0.49 -13.54
N PRO A 25 -8.07 -0.01 -13.03
CA PRO A 25 -8.07 1.07 -12.06
C PRO A 25 -7.25 0.64 -10.83
N PRO A 26 -6.54 1.59 -10.19
CA PRO A 26 -5.75 1.27 -9.01
C PRO A 26 -6.64 0.59 -7.97
N VAL A 27 -6.17 -0.55 -7.45
CA VAL A 27 -6.87 -1.28 -6.39
C VAL A 27 -7.00 -0.32 -5.20
N SER A 28 -8.25 0.00 -4.83
CA SER A 28 -8.51 0.77 -3.62
C SER A 28 -7.90 0.01 -2.44
N GLU A 29 -6.92 0.61 -1.79
CA GLU A 29 -6.37 0.06 -0.57
C GLU A 29 -7.51 -0.19 0.43
N PRO A 30 -7.52 -1.36 1.09
CA PRO A 30 -8.54 -1.64 2.09
C PRO A 30 -8.47 -0.54 3.16
N PRO A 31 -9.62 0.00 3.60
CA PRO A 31 -9.63 1.02 4.65
C PRO A 31 -8.84 0.50 5.84
N ILE A 32 -7.88 1.30 6.31
CA ILE A 32 -7.12 1.00 7.52
C ILE A 32 -8.16 0.80 8.62
N LYS A 33 -8.42 -0.45 8.98
CA LYS A 33 -9.37 -0.79 10.04
C LYS A 33 -8.87 -0.02 11.25
N LYS A 34 -9.69 0.91 11.78
CA LYS A 34 -9.42 1.53 13.08
C LYS A 34 -9.04 0.39 14.02
N ALA A 35 -7.85 0.47 14.62
CA ALA A 35 -7.32 -0.59 15.46
C ALA A 35 -8.37 -0.93 16.51
N SER A 36 -9.10 -2.03 16.30
CA SER A 36 -10.31 -2.26 17.08
C SER A 36 -9.93 -2.53 18.53
N ARG A 37 -8.74 -3.05 18.80
CA ARG A 37 -8.21 -3.20 20.17
C ARG A 37 -6.70 -3.06 20.14
N PRO A 38 -6.13 -1.96 20.68
CA PRO A 38 -4.69 -1.85 20.80
C PRO A 38 -4.11 -3.00 21.64
N GLU A 39 -2.91 -3.45 21.30
CA GLU A 39 -2.22 -4.53 22.02
C GLU A 39 -0.82 -4.06 22.43
N ILE A 40 -0.41 -4.41 23.64
CA ILE A 40 0.93 -4.14 24.18
C ILE A 40 1.63 -5.49 24.41
N VAL A 41 2.79 -5.67 23.79
CA VAL A 41 3.60 -6.90 23.90
C VAL A 41 4.83 -6.63 24.74
N VAL A 42 5.02 -7.41 25.82
CA VAL A 42 6.14 -7.29 26.76
C VAL A 42 6.71 -8.68 26.98
N GLY A 43 7.82 -8.98 26.31
CA GLY A 43 8.40 -10.33 26.28
C GLY A 43 7.40 -11.34 25.72
N SER A 44 7.02 -12.34 26.53
CA SER A 44 6.03 -13.37 26.18
C SER A 44 4.58 -13.01 26.53
N VAL A 45 4.33 -11.81 27.07
CA VAL A 45 3.01 -11.38 27.54
C VAL A 45 2.39 -10.41 26.54
N THR A 46 1.14 -10.68 26.15
CA THR A 46 0.32 -9.77 25.32
C THR A 46 -0.85 -9.25 26.13
N ILE A 47 -0.98 -7.92 26.20
CA ILE A 47 -2.06 -7.21 26.90
C ILE A 47 -2.97 -6.58 25.84
N ARG A 48 -4.25 -6.96 25.84
CA ARG A 48 -5.26 -6.43 24.92
C ARG A 48 -6.06 -5.33 25.61
N LEU A 49 -6.10 -4.14 25.01
CA LEU A 49 -6.86 -3.00 25.52
C LEU A 49 -8.28 -2.98 24.96
N GLU A 50 -9.12 -2.14 25.55
CA GLU A 50 -10.48 -1.89 25.08
C GLU A 50 -10.50 -1.24 23.69
N ASP A 51 -11.67 -1.33 23.04
CA ASP A 51 -11.87 -0.70 21.73
C ASP A 51 -11.89 0.82 21.87
N GLY A 52 -11.13 1.49 21.00
CA GLY A 52 -10.96 2.94 21.08
C GLY A 52 -10.17 3.43 22.29
N ALA A 53 -9.33 2.60 22.92
CA ALA A 53 -8.48 3.02 24.04
C ALA A 53 -7.73 4.32 23.72
N SER A 54 -7.84 5.30 24.63
CA SER A 54 -7.20 6.60 24.44
C SER A 54 -5.68 6.50 24.52
N ALA A 55 -4.96 7.41 23.85
CA ALA A 55 -3.51 7.47 23.93
C ALA A 55 -2.99 7.58 25.37
N ALA A 56 -3.71 8.31 26.23
CA ALA A 56 -3.39 8.42 27.66
C ALA A 56 -3.48 7.07 28.38
N ARG A 57 -4.50 6.25 28.08
CA ARG A 57 -4.67 4.92 28.65
C ARG A 57 -3.60 3.95 28.15
N ILE A 58 -3.35 3.93 26.84
CA ILE A 58 -2.27 3.13 26.25
C ILE A 58 -0.93 3.45 26.92
N GLY A 59 -0.60 4.74 27.04
CA GLY A 59 0.63 5.19 27.69
C GLY A 59 0.71 4.84 29.17
N ALA A 60 -0.41 4.87 29.90
CA ALA A 60 -0.45 4.48 31.31
C ALA A 60 -0.16 2.99 31.49
N VAL A 61 -0.78 2.12 30.69
CA VAL A 61 -0.54 0.67 30.74
C VAL A 61 0.89 0.34 30.32
N ALA A 62 1.39 0.94 29.24
CA ALA A 62 2.76 0.72 28.77
C ALA A 62 3.80 1.10 29.85
N ARG A 63 3.61 2.24 30.54
CA ARG A 63 4.50 2.65 31.65
C ARG A 63 4.41 1.71 32.85
N ALA A 64 3.22 1.19 33.17
CA ALA A 64 3.08 0.21 34.24
C ALA A 64 3.82 -1.12 33.95
N CYS A 65 3.95 -1.47 32.67
CA CYS A 65 4.73 -2.64 32.25
C CYS A 65 6.23 -2.40 32.20
N ALA A 66 6.68 -1.14 32.19
CA ALA A 66 8.09 -0.80 32.20
C ALA A 66 8.65 -1.02 33.63
N PHE A 67 9.02 -2.26 33.95
CA PHE A 67 9.91 -2.53 35.06
C PHE A 67 11.34 -2.09 34.68
N PRO A 68 12.07 -1.39 35.56
CA PRO A 68 13.50 -1.21 35.36
C PRO A 68 14.17 -2.58 35.49
N THR A 69 14.75 -3.05 34.39
CA THR A 69 15.66 -4.20 34.36
C THR A 69 17.01 -3.83 34.93
#